data_AF-A0A349PHF4-F1
#
_entry.id   AF-A0A349PHF4-F1
#
_cell.length_a   1.000
_cell.length_b   1.000
_cell.length_c   1.000
_cell.angle_alpha   90.00
_cell.angle_beta   90.00
_cell.angle_gamma   90.00
#
_symmetry.space_group_name_H-M   'P 1'
#
loop_
_entity.id
_entity.type
_entity.pdbx_description
1 polymer ?
#
loop_
_entity_poly.entity_id
_entity_poly.type
_entity_poly.pdbx_seq_one_letter_code
_entity_poly.pdbx_strand_id
1 'polypeptide(L)'
;MDKKEKLTAFIDASDLSAGDKARWIEMLNASPENFIESLQEILEQFPQELSWFNEIYKRKQAAFALFKTTKAEGQTQLKEIFEEEKKKLEELLNK
;
A
#
# COMPACT_ATOMS: atom_id res chain seq x y z
N MET A 1 11.46 2.01 19.59
CA MET A 1 10.14 1.90 18.97
C MET A 1 10.32 1.06 17.73
N ASP A 2 9.61 -0.05 17.65
CA ASP A 2 9.66 -0.97 16.52
C ASP A 2 9.15 -0.28 15.24
N LYS A 3 9.71 -0.62 14.07
CA LYS A 3 9.34 0.02 12.79
C LYS A 3 7.84 -0.14 12.50
N LYS A 4 7.30 -1.30 12.85
CA LYS A 4 5.87 -1.61 12.73
C LYS A 4 5.03 -0.77 13.67
N GLU A 5 5.48 -0.57 14.92
CA GLU A 5 4.78 0.30 15.88
C GLU A 5 4.69 1.75 15.38
N LYS A 6 5.76 2.27 14.78
CA LYS A 6 5.76 3.61 14.18
C LYS A 6 4.77 3.72 13.03
N LEU A 7 4.77 2.74 12.13
CA LEU A 7 3.82 2.70 11.01
C LEU A 7 2.37 2.57 11.48
N THR A 8 2.10 1.71 12.46
CA THR A 8 0.76 1.59 13.04
C THR A 8 0.31 2.91 13.64
N ALA A 9 1.15 3.57 14.44
CA ALA A 9 0.82 4.87 15.03
C ALA A 9 0.58 5.95 13.95
N PHE A 10 1.37 5.95 12.88
CA PHE A 10 1.19 6.85 11.74
C PHE A 10 -0.14 6.63 11.03
N ILE A 11 -0.50 5.37 10.77
CA ILE A 11 -1.77 5.00 10.13
C ILE A 11 -2.96 5.33 11.04
N ASP A 12 -2.85 5.08 12.35
CA ASP A 12 -3.90 5.40 13.31
C ASP A 12 -4.17 6.90 13.41
N ALA A 13 -3.12 7.73 13.28
CA ALA A 13 -3.21 9.18 13.28
C ALA A 13 -3.75 9.78 11.96
N SER A 14 -3.87 8.98 10.89
CA SER A 14 -4.33 9.45 9.59
C SER A 14 -5.85 9.65 9.49
N ASP A 15 -6.29 10.31 8.42
CA ASP A 15 -7.71 10.51 8.09
C ASP A 15 -8.38 9.28 7.42
N LEU A 16 -7.68 8.14 7.36
CA LEU A 16 -8.23 6.92 6.80
C LEU A 16 -9.46 6.45 7.59
N SER A 17 -10.39 5.79 6.89
CA SER A 17 -11.55 5.16 7.53
C SER A 17 -11.11 4.07 8.51
N ALA A 18 -11.91 3.80 9.55
CA ALA A 18 -11.60 2.73 10.51
C ALA A 18 -11.42 1.36 9.82
N GLY A 19 -12.19 1.09 8.76
CA GLY A 19 -12.04 -0.15 7.98
C GLY A 19 -10.71 -0.22 7.23
N ASP A 20 -10.24 0.90 6.69
CA ASP A 20 -8.95 0.96 6.00
C ASP A 20 -7.79 0.83 6.98
N LYS A 21 -7.85 1.52 8.14
CA LYS A 21 -6.85 1.39 9.21
C LYS A 21 -6.72 -0.07 9.66
N ALA A 22 -7.83 -0.76 9.88
CA ALA A 22 -7.81 -2.18 10.26
C ALA A 22 -7.12 -3.05 9.18
N ARG A 23 -7.42 -2.85 7.90
CA ARG A 23 -6.78 -3.58 6.80
C ARG A 23 -5.29 -3.30 6.69
N TRP A 24 -4.88 -2.07 6.91
CA TRP A 24 -3.47 -1.71 6.96
C TRP A 24 -2.75 -2.44 8.07
N ILE A 25 -3.31 -2.46 9.29
CA ILE A 25 -2.73 -3.18 10.42
C ILE A 25 -2.62 -4.68 10.12
N GLU A 26 -3.67 -5.29 9.53
CA GLU A 26 -3.62 -6.69 9.08
C GLU A 26 -2.51 -6.93 8.06
N MET A 27 -2.36 -6.04 7.07
CA MET A 27 -1.31 -6.12 6.06
C MET A 27 0.07 -6.00 6.70
N LEU A 28 0.31 -5.02 7.58
CA LEU A 28 1.57 -4.86 8.30
C LEU A 28 1.90 -6.08 9.17
N ASN A 29 0.89 -6.75 9.72
CA ASN A 29 1.07 -7.98 10.50
C ASN A 29 1.48 -9.19 9.64
N ALA A 30 1.00 -9.27 8.40
CA ALA A 30 1.26 -10.38 7.49
C ALA A 30 2.45 -10.14 6.53
N SER A 31 2.99 -8.92 6.51
CA SER A 31 4.04 -8.53 5.58
C SER A 31 5.44 -8.84 6.09
N PRO A 32 6.39 -9.14 5.19
CA PRO A 32 7.79 -9.35 5.56
C PRO A 32 8.44 -8.02 6.01
N GLU A 33 9.50 -8.12 6.83
CA GLU A 33 10.14 -6.97 7.46
C GLU A 33 10.65 -5.94 6.43
N ASN A 34 11.27 -6.39 5.34
CA ASN A 34 11.76 -5.51 4.25
C ASN A 34 10.65 -4.65 3.61
N PHE A 35 9.42 -5.15 3.54
CA PHE A 35 8.28 -4.37 3.07
C PHE A 35 7.91 -3.29 4.08
N ILE A 36 7.88 -3.64 5.38
CA ILE A 36 7.61 -2.69 6.46
C ILE A 36 8.66 -1.57 6.46
N GLU A 37 9.93 -1.90 6.27
CA GLU A 37 11.02 -0.93 6.15
C GLU A 37 10.81 0.02 4.96
N SER A 38 10.59 -0.53 3.77
CA SER A 38 10.42 0.27 2.55
C SER A 38 9.20 1.20 2.65
N LEU A 39 8.10 0.68 3.20
CA LEU A 39 6.88 1.46 3.40
C LEU A 39 7.08 2.58 4.42
N GLN A 40 7.81 2.32 5.51
CA GLN A 40 8.14 3.34 6.49
C GLN A 40 8.95 4.48 5.86
N GLU A 41 9.99 4.16 5.09
CA GLU A 41 10.82 5.17 4.42
C GLU A 41 10.00 6.05 3.47
N ILE A 42 9.11 5.43 2.69
CA ILE A 42 8.23 6.15 1.77
C ILE A 42 7.26 7.07 2.52
N LEU A 43 6.62 6.58 3.57
CA LEU A 43 5.61 7.37 4.31
C LEU A 43 6.25 8.43 5.23
N GLU A 44 7.50 8.25 5.66
CA GLU A 44 8.27 9.29 6.35
C GLU A 44 8.61 10.46 5.41
N GLN A 45 8.92 10.16 4.15
CA GLN A 45 9.24 11.19 3.14
C GLN A 45 7.98 11.81 2.52
N PHE A 46 6.92 11.02 2.34
CA PHE A 46 5.70 11.41 1.62
C PHE A 46 4.43 11.02 2.40
N PRO A 47 4.22 11.55 3.62
CA PRO A 47 3.08 11.18 4.45
C PRO A 47 1.72 11.49 3.80
N GLN A 48 1.66 12.53 2.98
CA GLN A 48 0.45 12.92 2.23
C GLN A 48 -0.01 11.87 1.21
N GLU A 49 0.87 10.96 0.80
CA GLU A 49 0.56 9.94 -0.21
C GLU A 49 -0.11 8.70 0.40
N LEU A 50 -0.24 8.61 1.74
CA LEU A 50 -0.88 7.48 2.41
C LEU A 50 -2.27 7.16 1.84
N SER A 51 -3.08 8.19 1.56
CA SER A 51 -4.42 8.01 0.95
C SER A 51 -4.34 7.41 -0.45
N TRP A 52 -3.35 7.82 -1.25
CA TRP A 52 -3.14 7.27 -2.58
C TRP A 52 -2.66 5.81 -2.50
N PHE A 53 -1.71 5.50 -1.60
CA PHE A 53 -1.27 4.12 -1.36
C PHE A 53 -2.44 3.23 -0.92
N ASN A 54 -3.29 3.72 -0.02
CA ASN A 54 -4.48 3.00 0.44
C ASN A 54 -5.38 2.56 -0.73
N GLU A 55 -5.64 3.47 -1.68
CA GLU A 55 -6.45 3.16 -2.86
C GLU A 55 -5.75 2.16 -3.80
N ILE A 56 -4.44 2.26 -3.97
CA ILE A 56 -3.66 1.28 -4.74
C ILE A 56 -3.74 -0.10 -4.11
N TYR A 57 -3.58 -0.23 -2.80
CA TYR A 57 -3.69 -1.53 -2.14
C TYR A 57 -5.10 -2.13 -2.24
N LYS A 58 -6.16 -1.32 -2.13
CA LYS A 58 -7.53 -1.78 -2.40
C LYS A 58 -7.69 -2.32 -3.82
N ARG A 59 -7.15 -1.61 -4.82
CA ARG A 59 -7.19 -2.05 -6.22
C ARG A 59 -6.39 -3.33 -6.44
N LYS A 60 -5.22 -3.48 -5.80
CA LYS A 60 -4.43 -4.73 -5.84
C LYS A 60 -5.22 -5.89 -5.24
N GLN A 61 -5.88 -5.70 -4.10
CA GLN A 61 -6.71 -6.74 -3.49
C GLN A 61 -7.88 -7.13 -4.40
N ALA A 62 -8.56 -6.17 -5.03
CA ALA A 62 -9.62 -6.45 -6.00
C ALA A 62 -9.11 -7.22 -7.23
N ALA A 63 -7.97 -6.83 -7.79
CA ALA A 63 -7.34 -7.53 -8.90
C ALA A 63 -6.90 -8.96 -8.52
N PHE A 64 -6.37 -9.16 -7.30
CA PHE A 64 -6.07 -10.49 -6.76
C PHE A 64 -7.33 -11.35 -6.54
N ALA A 65 -8.46 -10.75 -6.19
CA ALA A 65 -9.73 -11.46 -6.13
C ALA A 65 -10.17 -11.90 -7.54
N LEU A 66 -10.01 -11.04 -8.55
CA LEU A 66 -10.30 -11.36 -9.95
C LEU A 66 -9.41 -12.47 -10.51
N PHE A 67 -8.17 -12.63 -10.02
CA PHE A 67 -7.33 -13.78 -10.36
C PHE A 67 -7.98 -15.13 -10.07
N LYS A 68 -8.85 -15.21 -9.06
CA LYS A 68 -9.56 -16.43 -8.69
C LYS A 68 -10.71 -16.76 -9.66
N THR A 69 -11.22 -15.77 -10.39
CA THR A 69 -12.33 -15.90 -11.33
C THR A 69 -11.85 -15.89 -12.79
N THR A 70 -11.06 -14.89 -13.18
CA THR A 70 -10.48 -14.74 -14.51
C THR A 70 -8.99 -14.37 -14.43
N LYS A 71 -8.13 -15.37 -14.63
CA LYS A 71 -6.67 -15.21 -14.54
C LYS A 71 -6.10 -14.12 -15.47
N ALA A 72 -6.60 -14.02 -16.70
CA ALA A 72 -6.12 -13.05 -17.69
C ALA A 72 -6.47 -11.60 -17.29
N GLU A 73 -7.72 -11.35 -16.87
CA GLU A 73 -8.16 -10.01 -16.44
C GLU A 73 -7.45 -9.56 -15.16
N GLY A 74 -7.29 -10.47 -14.19
CA GLY A 74 -6.52 -10.20 -12.98
C GLY A 74 -5.05 -9.84 -13.28
N GLN A 75 -4.41 -10.55 -14.22
CA GLN A 75 -3.03 -10.27 -14.64
C GLN A 75 -2.90 -8.88 -15.27
N THR A 76 -3.80 -8.52 -16.17
CA THR A 76 -3.79 -7.20 -16.81
C THR A 76 -3.97 -6.09 -15.79
N GLN A 77 -4.96 -6.21 -14.90
CA GLN A 77 -5.19 -5.18 -13.88
C GLN A 77 -4.02 -5.04 -12.89
N LEU A 78 -3.43 -6.15 -12.42
CA LEU A 78 -2.25 -6.05 -11.56
C LEU A 78 -1.09 -5.38 -12.28
N LYS A 79 -0.86 -5.71 -13.56
CA LYS A 79 0.21 -5.08 -14.34
C LYS A 79 0.00 -3.57 -14.45
N GLU A 80 -1.22 -3.12 -14.77
CA GLU A 80 -1.55 -1.69 -14.84
C GLU A 80 -1.34 -0.99 -13.50
N ILE A 81 -1.77 -1.61 -12.40
CA ILE A 81 -1.59 -1.05 -11.05
C ILE A 81 -0.10 -0.96 -10.69
N PHE A 82 0.72 -1.97 -11.03
CA PHE A 82 2.15 -1.92 -10.78
C PHE A 82 2.87 -0.87 -11.64
N GLU A 83 2.46 -0.67 -12.89
CA GLU A 83 3.01 0.39 -13.74
C GLU A 83 2.64 1.79 -13.23
N GLU A 84 1.39 1.99 -12.78
CA GLU A 84 0.94 3.22 -12.14
C GLU A 84 1.73 3.51 -10.87
N GLU A 85 1.91 2.49 -10.02
CA GLU A 85 2.65 2.63 -8.78
C GLU A 85 4.13 2.93 -9.01
N LYS A 86 4.75 2.25 -9.97
CA LYS A 86 6.12 2.54 -10.35
C LYS A 86 6.30 3.99 -10.81
N LYS A 87 5.42 4.48 -11.69
CA LYS A 87 5.48 5.87 -12.17
C LYS A 87 5.34 6.87 -11.02
N LYS A 88 4.39 6.65 -10.11
CA LYS A 88 4.18 7.52 -8.95
C LYS A 88 5.41 7.54 -8.04
N LEU A 89 6.02 6.39 -7.78
CA LEU A 89 7.26 6.31 -6.99
C LEU A 89 8.43 7.02 -7.68
N GLU A 90 8.59 6.86 -8.99
CA GLU A 90 9.59 7.58 -9.77
C GLU A 90 9.36 9.11 -9.71
N GLU A 91 8.11 9.58 -9.75
CA GLU A 91 7.79 11.00 -9.60
C GLU A 91 8.13 11.53 -8.20
N LEU A 92 7.90 10.74 -7.15
CA LEU A 92 8.21 11.11 -5.77
C LEU A 92 9.72 11.16 -5.52
N LEU A 93 10.48 10.22 -6.10
CA LEU A 93 11.94 10.17 -5.96
C LEU A 93 12.69 11.26 -6.74
N ASN A 94 12.05 11.88 -7.74
CA ASN A 94 12.62 12.94 -8.57
C ASN A 94 12.20 14.35 -8.13
N LYS A 95 11.49 14.50 -7.01
CA LYS A 95 11.10 15.77 -6.39
C LYS A 95 12.00 16.11 -5.21
#